data_AF-A0A961L4H9-F1
#
_entry.id   AF-A0A961L4H9-F1
#
_cell.length_a   1.000
_cell.length_b   1.000
_cell.length_c   1.000
_cell.angle_alpha   90.00
_cell.angle_beta   90.00
_cell.angle_gamma   90.00
#
_symmetry.space_group_name_H-M   'P 1'
#
loop_
_entity.id
_entity.type
_entity.pdbx_description
1 polymer ?
#
loop_
_entity_poly.entity_id
_entity_poly.type
_entity_poly.pdbx_seq_one_letter_code
_entity_poly.pdbx_strand_id
1 'polypeptide(L)' 'MPRPTVSADRMDDAARAGWLYYVAGKTQDEIARHMGISRQAAQRLVSLAMSS' A
#
# COMPACT_ATOMS: atom_id res chain seq x y z
N MET A 1 22.63 -14.02 6.60
CA MET A 1 21.20 -14.13 6.24
C MET A 1 20.89 -13.01 5.25
N PRO A 2 20.41 -13.29 4.02
CA PRO A 2 19.93 -12.22 3.14
C PRO A 2 18.73 -11.54 3.81
N ARG A 3 18.74 -10.21 3.86
CA ARG A 3 17.62 -9.41 4.37
C ARG A 3 16.43 -9.66 3.44
N PRO A 4 15.19 -9.85 3.95
CA PRO A 4 14.04 -9.92 3.07
C PRO A 4 13.92 -8.59 2.34
N THR A 5 14.32 -8.59 1.07
CA THR A 5 14.14 -7.44 0.18
C THR A 5 12.66 -7.36 -0.12
N VAL A 6 12.03 -6.24 0.22
CA VAL A 6 10.67 -5.95 -0.25
C VAL A 6 10.70 -6.07 -1.77
N SER A 7 9.83 -6.91 -2.35
CA SER A 7 9.76 -7.07 -3.80
C SER A 7 9.38 -5.73 -4.44
N ALA A 8 9.93 -5.44 -5.62
CA ALA A 8 9.64 -4.21 -6.37
C ALA A 8 8.11 -4.02 -6.55
N ASP A 9 7.39 -5.09 -6.90
CA ASP A 9 5.93 -5.09 -7.01
C ASP A 9 5.22 -4.62 -5.73
N ARG A 10 5.75 -4.99 -4.55
CA ARG A 10 5.18 -4.59 -3.27
C ARG A 10 5.50 -3.14 -2.93
N MET A 11 6.63 -2.61 -3.38
CA MET A 11 6.95 -1.18 -3.25
C MET A 11 6.07 -0.34 -4.18
N ASP A 12 5.82 -0.81 -5.40
CA ASP A 12 4.92 -0.15 -6.35
C ASP A 12 3.47 -0.16 -5.86
N ASP A 13 3.01 -1.29 -5.29
CA ASP A 13 1.69 -1.37 -4.66
C ASP A 13 1.58 -0.44 -3.44
N ALA A 14 2.65 -0.30 -2.66
CA ALA A 14 2.69 0.63 -1.54
C ALA A 14 2.62 2.07 -2.04
N ALA A 15 3.43 2.45 -3.04
CA ALA A 15 3.40 3.78 -3.65
C ALA A 15 2.00 4.12 -4.20
N ARG A 16 1.35 3.17 -4.88
CA ARG A 16 -0.01 3.34 -5.39
C ARG A 16 -1.03 3.52 -4.26
N ALA A 17 -0.96 2.70 -3.21
CA ALA A 17 -1.84 2.84 -2.04
C ALA A 17 -1.62 4.18 -1.32
N GLY A 18 -0.37 4.63 -1.21
CA GLY A 18 0.00 5.94 -0.65
C GLY A 18 -0.58 7.11 -1.46
N TRP A 19 -0.48 7.06 -2.79
CA TRP A 19 -1.08 8.08 -3.66
C TRP A 19 -2.61 8.14 -3.51
N LEU A 20 -3.28 6.98 -3.47
CA LEU A 20 -4.73 6.94 -3.29
C LEU A 20 -5.16 7.51 -1.93
N TYR A 21 -4.38 7.31 -0.88
CA TYR A 21 -4.65 7.85 0.45
C TYR A 21 -4.43 9.37 0.51
N TYR A 22 -3.25 9.84 0.11
CA TYR A 22 -2.86 11.24 0.29
C TYR A 22 -3.37 12.18 -0.80
N VAL A 23 -3.35 11.73 -2.05
CA VAL A 23 -3.72 12.56 -3.21
C VAL A 23 -5.19 12.40 -3.55
N ALA A 24 -5.69 11.17 -3.59
CA ALA A 24 -7.10 10.90 -3.90
C ALA A 24 -8.02 10.93 -2.68
N GLY A 25 -7.49 11.11 -1.46
CA GLY A 25 -8.27 11.21 -0.22
C GLY A 25 -9.07 9.95 0.13
N LYS A 26 -8.68 8.78 -0.41
CA LYS A 26 -9.42 7.53 -0.21
C LYS A 26 -9.12 6.91 1.14
N THR A 27 -10.16 6.36 1.77
CA THR A 27 -10.02 5.53 2.97
C THR A 27 -9.37 4.17 2.63
N GLN A 28 -8.82 3.47 3.63
CA GLN A 28 -8.20 2.15 3.41
C GLN A 28 -9.19 1.10 2.88
N ASP A 29 -10.48 1.25 3.18
CA ASP A 29 -11.52 0.36 2.66
C ASP A 29 -11.80 0.60 1.18
N GLU A 30 -11.85 1.87 0.76
CA GLU A 30 -11.98 2.24 -0.65
C GLU A 30 -10.74 1.86 -1.46
N ILE A 31 -9.55 2.01 -0.88
CA ILE A 31 -8.29 1.55 -1.48
C ILE A 31 -8.31 0.03 -1.67
N ALA A 32 -8.77 -0.71 -0.65
CA ALA A 32 -8.88 -2.16 -0.72
C ALA A 32 -9.80 -2.62 -1.85
N ARG A 33 -10.99 -2.00 -1.97
CA ARG A 33 -11.92 -2.27 -3.08
C ARG A 33 -11.34 -1.89 -4.44
N HIS A 34 -10.62 -0.76 -4.52
CA HIS A 34 -10.02 -0.28 -5.76
C HIS A 34 -8.88 -1.18 -6.25
N MET A 35 -8.06 -1.70 -5.33
CA MET A 35 -6.92 -2.55 -5.65
C MET A 35 -7.26 -4.04 -5.66
N GLY A 36 -8.51 -4.43 -5.35
CA GLY A 36 -8.91 -5.84 -5.29
C GLY A 36 -8.22 -6.63 -4.17
N ILE A 37 -7.86 -5.96 -3.07
CA ILE A 37 -7.14 -6.55 -1.93
C ILE A 37 -7.97 -6.45 -0.65
N SER A 38 -7.53 -7.11 0.43
CA SER A 38 -8.19 -6.96 1.72
C SER A 38 -7.90 -5.60 2.36
N ARG A 39 -8.81 -5.15 3.23
CA ARG A 39 -8.62 -3.91 4.02
C ARG A 39 -7.33 -3.92 4.82
N GLN A 40 -6.96 -5.06 5.40
CA GLN A 40 -5.71 -5.20 6.14
C GLN A 40 -4.48 -5.13 5.22
N ALA A 41 -4.57 -5.64 4.00
CA ALA A 41 -3.51 -5.50 3.01
C ALA A 41 -3.34 -4.04 2.59
N ALA A 42 -4.43 -3.33 2.30
CA ALA A 42 -4.41 -1.90 2.01
C ALA A 42 -3.77 -1.10 3.16
N GLN A 43 -4.14 -1.38 4.41
CA GLN A 43 -3.54 -0.73 5.57
C GLN A 43 -2.02 -0.97 5.65
N ARG A 44 -1.55 -2.21 5.41
CA ARG A 44 -0.11 -2.50 5.39
C ARG A 44 0.63 -1.78 4.27
N LEU A 45 0.04 -1.69 3.08
CA LEU A 45 0.63 -0.99 1.94
C LEU A 45 0.72 0.52 2.18
N VAL A 46 -0.34 1.13 2.73
CA VAL A 46 -0.32 2.55 3.10
C VAL A 46 0.73 2.79 4.19
N SER A 47 0.80 1.95 5.23
CA SER A 47 1.87 2.04 6.25
C SER A 47 3.27 1.89 5.64
N LEU A 48 3.45 0.96 4.71
CA LEU A 48 4.73 0.76 4.02
C LEU A 48 5.11 1.99 3.18
N ALA A 49 4.15 2.62 2.52
CA ALA A 49 4.35 3.85 1.74
C ALA A 49 4.77 5.04 2.61
N MET A 50 4.33 5.08 3.87
CA MET A 50 4.66 6.13 4.84
C MET A 50 5.98 5.86 5.59
N SER A 51 6.44 4.60 5.63
CA SER A 51 7.59 4.19 6.46
C SER A 51 8.93 4.40 5.76
N SER A 52 9.08 5.52 5.03
CA SER A 52 10.29 5.92 4.31
C SER A 52 11.57 5.75 5.12
#